data_AF-A0A2V8QDD8-F1
#
_entry.id   AF-A0A2V8QDD8-F1
#
_cell.length_a   1.000
_cell.length_b   1.000
_cell.length_c   1.000
_cell.angle_alpha   90.00
_cell.angle_beta   90.00
_cell.angle_gamma   90.00
#
_symmetry.space_group_name_H-M   'P 1'
#
loop_
_entity.id
_entity.type
_entity.pdbx_description
1 polymer ?
#
loop_
_entity_poly.entity_id
_entity_poly.type
_entity_poly.pdbx_seq_one_letter_code
_entity_poly.pdbx_strand_id
1 'polypeptide(L)'
;MKQSKRRIIRTCITASLLICFSLSLSLQPARIADNFAVAAASREPVRARHGVIASTNEVASRVGVEVMKHGGNAVDAAIAVAFALAVTHPAAGNLGGGGFMMIRLKDGRTTAIDYREMAPAGATRNIYLDKNGNVIEGEGGSIEGYRAAGVPGTVRGMELALKNYGSHRRTRAAAGGEWFYGNQYARARFARQPRISLKVRRDETDLSQQRQVL
;
A
#
# COMPACT_ATOMS: atom_id res chain seq x y z
N MET A 1 45.05 -70.24 -29.16
CA MET A 1 44.73 -69.19 -30.16
C MET A 1 43.34 -68.53 -30.04
N LYS A 2 42.33 -69.13 -29.37
CA LYS A 2 40.95 -68.57 -29.27
C LYS A 2 40.74 -67.41 -28.27
N GLN A 3 41.55 -67.33 -27.20
CA GLN A 3 41.37 -66.33 -26.13
C GLN A 3 41.86 -64.91 -26.48
N SER A 4 42.93 -64.80 -27.28
CA SER A 4 43.50 -63.51 -27.71
C SER A 4 42.55 -62.71 -28.62
N LYS A 5 41.90 -63.39 -29.58
CA LYS A 5 40.93 -62.74 -30.49
C LYS A 5 39.72 -62.15 -29.75
N ARG A 6 39.27 -62.77 -28.65
CA ARG A 6 38.15 -62.27 -27.82
C ARG A 6 38.49 -61.04 -26.99
N ARG A 7 39.76 -60.89 -26.58
CA ARG A 7 40.22 -59.68 -25.88
C ARG A 7 40.28 -58.48 -26.82
N ILE A 8 40.82 -58.67 -28.03
CA ILE A 8 40.95 -57.61 -29.04
C ILE A 8 39.56 -57.09 -29.48
N ILE A 9 38.60 -57.99 -29.70
CA ILE A 9 37.22 -57.60 -30.08
C ILE A 9 36.53 -56.80 -28.97
N ARG A 10 36.73 -57.17 -27.69
CA ARG A 10 36.15 -56.44 -26.55
C ARG A 10 36.74 -55.03 -26.40
N THR A 11 38.05 -54.87 -26.58
CA THR A 11 38.70 -53.56 -26.54
C THR A 11 38.28 -52.64 -27.69
N CYS A 12 38.02 -53.17 -28.89
CA CYS A 12 37.54 -52.36 -30.01
C CYS A 12 36.09 -51.90 -29.80
N ILE A 13 35.22 -52.76 -29.24
CA ILE A 13 33.82 -52.40 -28.95
C ILE A 13 33.75 -51.32 -27.87
N THR A 14 34.55 -51.42 -26.80
CA THR A 14 34.58 -50.40 -25.75
C THR A 14 35.17 -49.07 -26.24
N ALA A 15 36.19 -49.11 -27.12
CA ALA A 15 36.76 -47.91 -27.72
C ALA A 15 35.75 -47.20 -28.65
N SER A 16 35.03 -47.94 -29.50
CA SER A 16 33.99 -47.34 -30.35
C SER A 16 32.80 -46.78 -29.56
N LEU A 17 32.39 -47.44 -28.46
CA LEU A 17 31.34 -46.91 -27.59
C LEU A 17 31.75 -45.63 -26.88
N LEU A 18 33.02 -45.51 -26.44
CA LEU A 18 33.56 -44.30 -25.82
C LEU A 18 33.70 -43.14 -26.82
N ILE A 19 34.05 -43.44 -28.07
CA ILE A 19 34.14 -42.43 -29.15
C ILE A 19 32.74 -41.94 -29.55
N CYS A 20 31.74 -42.84 -29.66
CA CYS A 20 30.36 -42.43 -29.92
C CYS A 20 29.74 -41.64 -28.77
N PHE A 21 30.08 -41.95 -27.51
CA PHE A 21 29.59 -41.22 -26.34
C PHE A 21 30.21 -39.82 -26.22
N SER A 22 31.47 -39.65 -26.62
CA SER A 22 32.12 -38.33 -26.64
C SER A 22 31.61 -37.45 -27.79
N LEU A 23 31.33 -38.02 -28.97
CA LEU A 23 30.82 -37.27 -30.13
C LEU A 23 29.36 -36.81 -29.96
N SER A 24 28.56 -37.56 -29.20
CA SER A 24 27.18 -37.19 -28.86
C SER A 24 27.08 -36.10 -27.78
N LEU A 25 28.15 -35.84 -27.02
CA LEU A 25 28.18 -34.74 -26.04
C LEU A 25 28.50 -33.37 -26.67
N SER A 26 29.09 -33.36 -27.86
CA SER A 26 29.42 -32.14 -28.63
C SER A 26 28.28 -31.60 -29.50
N LEU A 27 27.18 -32.34 -29.68
CA LEU A 27 25.93 -31.85 -30.28
C LEU A 27 24.94 -31.45 -29.20
N GLN A 28 25.30 -30.50 -28.35
CA GLN A 28 24.28 -29.77 -27.61
C GLN A 28 23.65 -28.78 -28.59
N PRO A 29 22.33 -28.84 -28.85
CA PRO A 29 21.69 -27.75 -29.56
C PRO A 29 21.99 -26.48 -28.76
N ALA A 30 22.60 -25.48 -29.42
CA ALA A 30 22.74 -24.17 -28.83
C ALA A 30 21.35 -23.80 -28.32
N ARG A 31 21.17 -23.79 -26.99
CA ARG A 31 19.95 -23.29 -26.41
C ARG A 31 20.00 -21.81 -26.70
N ILE A 32 19.36 -21.41 -27.80
CA ILE A 32 18.80 -20.10 -27.92
C ILE A 32 17.80 -20.06 -26.76
N ALA A 33 18.30 -19.61 -25.61
CA ALA A 33 17.46 -19.09 -24.56
C ALA A 33 16.85 -17.86 -25.19
N ASP A 34 15.76 -18.10 -25.92
CA ASP A 34 14.82 -17.12 -26.36
C ASP A 34 14.32 -16.42 -25.09
N ASN A 35 15.07 -15.42 -24.66
CA ASN A 35 14.63 -14.37 -23.77
C ASN A 35 13.63 -13.50 -24.54
N PHE A 36 12.60 -14.11 -25.12
CA PHE A 36 11.31 -13.47 -25.23
C PHE A 36 10.72 -13.47 -23.82
N ALA A 37 11.37 -12.71 -22.93
CA ALA A 37 10.66 -12.10 -21.84
C ALA A 37 9.58 -11.27 -22.54
N VAL A 38 8.38 -11.83 -22.61
CA VAL A 38 7.17 -11.03 -22.70
C VAL A 38 7.34 -10.03 -21.59
N ALA A 39 7.79 -8.83 -21.95
CA ALA A 39 7.78 -7.69 -21.06
C ALA A 39 6.29 -7.47 -20.83
N ALA A 40 5.74 -8.17 -19.83
CA ALA A 40 4.47 -7.83 -19.25
C ALA A 40 4.53 -6.32 -19.07
N ALA A 41 3.55 -5.61 -19.58
CA ALA A 41 3.49 -4.15 -19.56
C ALA A 41 3.34 -3.57 -18.13
N SER A 42 3.89 -4.24 -17.13
CA SER A 42 4.02 -3.79 -15.75
C SER A 42 5.39 -3.15 -15.54
N ARG A 43 5.39 -2.02 -14.84
CA ARG A 43 6.63 -1.40 -14.37
C ARG A 43 7.36 -2.37 -13.46
N GLU A 44 8.70 -2.32 -13.47
CA GLU A 44 9.50 -3.11 -12.56
C GLU A 44 9.10 -2.82 -11.09
N PRO A 45 8.80 -3.85 -10.27
CA PRO A 45 8.47 -3.65 -8.87
C PRO A 45 9.61 -3.02 -8.11
N VAL A 46 9.29 -2.10 -7.19
CA VAL A 46 10.28 -1.56 -6.25
C VAL A 46 10.76 -2.67 -5.33
N ARG A 47 12.08 -2.87 -5.25
CA ARG A 47 12.73 -3.85 -4.37
C ARG A 47 13.45 -3.14 -3.23
N ALA A 48 13.32 -3.66 -2.00
CA ALA A 48 14.05 -3.18 -0.84
C ALA A 48 14.44 -4.36 0.06
N ARG A 49 15.57 -4.24 0.77
CA ARG A 49 16.07 -5.32 1.65
C ARG A 49 15.38 -5.37 3.02
N HIS A 50 14.89 -4.23 3.53
CA HIS A 50 14.45 -4.11 4.93
C HIS A 50 12.95 -3.83 5.09
N GLY A 51 12.36 -3.04 4.20
CA GLY A 51 10.95 -2.65 4.29
C GLY A 51 10.52 -1.83 3.09
N VAL A 52 9.21 -1.84 2.82
CA VAL A 52 8.57 -1.13 1.71
C VAL A 52 7.33 -0.42 2.25
N ILE A 53 7.12 0.83 1.82
CA ILE A 53 5.90 1.60 2.07
C ILE A 53 5.28 1.93 0.71
N ALA A 54 4.00 1.63 0.55
CA ALA A 54 3.22 1.98 -0.63
C ALA A 54 2.01 2.82 -0.20
N SER A 55 1.82 3.98 -0.82
CA SER A 55 0.68 4.86 -0.59
C SER A 55 0.36 5.67 -1.85
N THR A 56 -0.81 6.32 -1.88
CA THR A 56 -1.26 7.14 -3.02
C THR A 56 -0.45 8.44 -3.21
N ASN A 57 0.31 8.85 -2.18
CA ASN A 57 1.10 10.09 -2.20
C ASN A 57 2.58 9.80 -1.92
N GLU A 58 3.46 10.29 -2.77
CA GLU A 58 4.91 10.09 -2.64
C GLU A 58 5.47 10.65 -1.33
N VAL A 59 4.99 11.81 -0.88
CA VAL A 59 5.42 12.44 0.38
C VAL A 59 5.03 11.56 1.57
N ALA A 60 3.80 11.04 1.58
CA ALA A 60 3.34 10.14 2.63
C ALA A 60 4.18 8.84 2.66
N SER A 61 4.47 8.24 1.51
CA SER A 61 5.35 7.06 1.42
C SER A 61 6.74 7.35 1.99
N ARG A 62 7.33 8.51 1.66
CA ARG A 62 8.64 8.94 2.20
C ARG A 62 8.61 9.11 3.71
N VAL A 63 7.56 9.71 4.27
CA VAL A 63 7.39 9.83 5.74
C VAL A 63 7.41 8.47 6.43
N GLY A 64 6.67 7.48 5.90
CA GLY A 64 6.69 6.12 6.44
C GLY A 64 8.07 5.45 6.38
N VAL A 65 8.80 5.66 5.27
CA VAL A 65 10.18 5.16 5.12
C VAL A 65 11.12 5.78 6.16
N GLU A 66 11.01 7.09 6.40
CA GLU A 66 11.83 7.76 7.41
C GLU A 66 11.54 7.21 8.81
N VAL A 67 10.28 6.95 9.17
CA VAL A 67 9.95 6.31 10.45
C VAL A 67 10.60 4.94 10.59
N MET A 68 10.56 4.10 9.53
CA MET A 68 11.25 2.80 9.55
C MET A 68 12.77 2.95 9.69
N LYS A 69 13.40 3.90 8.99
CA LYS A 69 14.84 4.17 9.10
C LYS A 69 15.25 4.60 10.51
N HIS A 70 14.38 5.32 11.22
CA HIS A 70 14.61 5.73 12.60
C HIS A 70 14.31 4.63 13.62
N GLY A 71 13.98 3.41 13.18
CA GLY A 71 13.78 2.24 14.04
C GLY A 71 12.32 2.01 14.46
N GLY A 72 11.36 2.71 13.84
CA GLY A 72 9.94 2.39 13.98
C GLY A 72 9.58 1.08 13.28
N ASN A 73 8.52 0.43 13.74
CA ASN A 73 7.99 -0.78 13.11
C ASN A 73 6.96 -0.43 11.99
N ALA A 74 6.37 -1.46 11.38
CA ALA A 74 5.37 -1.28 10.32
C ALA A 74 4.12 -0.51 10.78
N VAL A 75 3.72 -0.65 12.04
CA VAL A 75 2.56 0.05 12.61
C VAL A 75 2.88 1.53 12.85
N ASP A 76 4.07 1.84 13.41
CA ASP A 76 4.53 3.22 13.58
C ASP A 76 4.58 3.94 12.22
N ALA A 77 5.11 3.27 11.19
CA ALA A 77 5.17 3.81 9.84
C ALA A 77 3.77 4.01 9.24
N ALA A 78 2.85 3.06 9.41
CA ALA A 78 1.48 3.18 8.92
C ALA A 78 0.73 4.36 9.55
N ILE A 79 0.90 4.58 10.86
CA ILE A 79 0.32 5.73 11.57
C ILE A 79 0.86 7.05 11.01
N ALA A 80 2.18 7.14 10.80
CA ALA A 80 2.79 8.33 10.23
C ALA A 80 2.33 8.61 8.79
N VAL A 81 2.17 7.55 7.98
CA VAL A 81 1.57 7.64 6.63
C VAL A 81 0.13 8.15 6.71
N ALA A 82 -0.68 7.65 7.65
CA ALA A 82 -2.07 8.08 7.82
C ALA A 82 -2.17 9.59 8.10
N PHE A 83 -1.37 10.10 9.04
CA PHE A 83 -1.31 11.53 9.33
C PHE A 83 -0.75 12.36 8.17
N ALA A 84 0.26 11.85 7.45
CA ALA A 84 0.75 12.50 6.25
C ALA A 84 -0.30 12.55 5.13
N LEU A 85 -1.13 11.52 4.97
CA LEU A 85 -2.22 11.49 4.01
C LEU A 85 -3.37 12.41 4.40
N ALA A 86 -3.66 12.58 5.69
CA ALA A 86 -4.63 13.56 6.17
C ALA A 86 -4.34 14.99 5.70
N VAL A 87 -3.06 15.28 5.42
CA VAL A 87 -2.61 16.56 4.91
C VAL A 87 -2.43 16.51 3.38
N THR A 88 -1.70 15.53 2.87
CA THR A 88 -1.27 15.48 1.45
C THR A 88 -2.31 14.88 0.49
N HIS A 89 -3.37 14.27 1.01
CA HIS A 89 -4.45 13.69 0.22
C HIS A 89 -5.81 13.90 0.91
N PRO A 90 -6.27 15.16 1.07
CA PRO A 90 -7.43 15.50 1.90
C PRO A 90 -8.76 14.94 1.38
N ALA A 91 -8.82 14.51 0.11
CA ALA A 91 -10.00 13.86 -0.46
C ALA A 91 -10.32 12.50 0.18
N ALA A 92 -9.37 11.86 0.89
CA ALA A 92 -9.60 10.56 1.54
C ALA A 92 -8.77 10.36 2.81
N GLY A 93 -7.54 10.87 2.85
CA GLY A 93 -6.78 10.96 4.10
C GLY A 93 -7.48 11.91 5.05
N ASN A 94 -7.69 11.49 6.30
CA ASN A 94 -8.58 12.20 7.20
C ASN A 94 -8.15 12.13 8.67
N LEU A 95 -8.63 13.11 9.44
CA LEU A 95 -8.75 13.05 10.90
C LEU A 95 -10.23 12.93 11.33
N GLY A 96 -11.14 13.43 10.50
CA GLY A 96 -12.58 13.53 10.75
C GLY A 96 -13.41 12.38 10.17
N GLY A 97 -12.79 11.27 9.77
CA GLY A 97 -13.49 10.08 9.27
C GLY A 97 -13.10 8.83 10.06
N GLY A 98 -13.09 7.70 9.37
CA GLY A 98 -12.78 6.39 9.93
C GLY A 98 -12.11 5.45 8.91
N GLY A 99 -12.05 4.17 9.28
CA GLY A 99 -11.43 3.16 8.43
C GLY A 99 -11.13 1.87 9.16
N PHE A 100 -10.26 1.07 8.54
CA PHE A 100 -9.83 -0.22 9.04
C PHE A 100 -8.31 -0.35 8.92
N MET A 101 -7.69 -1.09 9.83
CA MET A 101 -6.27 -1.42 9.77
C MET A 101 -6.10 -2.91 10.01
N MET A 102 -5.47 -3.61 9.06
CA MET A 102 -5.10 -5.00 9.22
C MET A 102 -3.63 -5.12 9.57
N ILE A 103 -3.33 -5.85 10.64
CA ILE A 103 -1.97 -5.99 11.16
C ILE A 103 -1.62 -7.46 11.18
N ARG A 104 -0.51 -7.81 10.52
CA ARG A 104 0.10 -9.13 10.57
C ARG A 104 1.42 -9.03 11.31
N LEU A 105 1.51 -9.69 12.46
CA LEU A 105 2.70 -9.70 13.30
C LEU A 105 3.71 -10.74 12.80
N LYS A 106 5.00 -10.50 13.11
CA LYS A 106 6.11 -11.40 12.75
C LYS A 106 5.97 -12.82 13.29
N ASP A 107 5.19 -13.00 14.36
CA ASP A 107 5.02 -14.25 15.08
C ASP A 107 3.92 -15.16 14.52
N GLY A 108 3.21 -14.75 13.47
CA GLY A 108 2.09 -15.53 12.95
C GLY A 108 0.71 -14.93 13.20
N ARG A 109 0.58 -14.01 14.17
CA ARG A 109 -0.73 -13.48 14.55
C ARG A 109 -1.22 -12.41 13.58
N THR A 110 -2.54 -12.37 13.39
CA THR A 110 -3.25 -11.36 12.59
C THR A 110 -4.31 -10.71 13.46
N THR A 111 -4.51 -9.41 13.28
CA THR A 111 -5.61 -8.68 13.90
C THR A 111 -6.12 -7.60 12.96
N ALA A 112 -7.30 -7.08 13.26
CA ALA A 112 -7.87 -5.93 12.61
C ALA A 112 -8.29 -4.90 13.67
N ILE A 113 -8.07 -3.62 13.37
CA ILE A 113 -8.60 -2.50 14.12
C ILE A 113 -9.68 -1.87 13.26
N ASP A 114 -10.92 -1.98 13.73
CA ASP A 114 -12.06 -1.25 13.20
C ASP A 114 -12.16 0.09 13.93
N TYR A 115 -12.00 1.17 13.18
CA TYR A 115 -12.19 2.54 13.64
C TYR A 115 -13.14 3.27 12.69
N ARG A 116 -14.17 2.55 12.21
CA ARG A 116 -15.25 3.12 11.43
C ARG A 116 -15.99 4.18 12.22
N GLU A 117 -16.51 5.18 11.50
CA GLU A 117 -17.38 6.18 12.09
C GLU A 117 -18.63 5.52 12.68
N MET A 118 -19.11 6.09 13.78
CA MET A 118 -20.35 5.66 14.42
C MET A 118 -21.44 6.71 14.23
N ALA A 119 -22.69 6.29 14.03
CA ALA A 119 -23.81 7.21 14.04
C ALA A 119 -23.87 7.94 15.40
N PRO A 120 -24.09 9.27 15.42
CA PRO A 120 -24.22 10.00 16.67
C PRO A 120 -25.44 9.51 17.46
N ALA A 121 -25.42 9.66 18.79
CA ALA A 121 -26.50 9.15 19.66
C ALA A 121 -27.89 9.72 19.36
N GLY A 122 -27.95 10.94 18.77
CA GLY A 122 -29.20 11.56 18.34
C GLY A 122 -29.67 11.15 16.94
N ALA A 123 -28.95 10.26 16.24
CA ALA A 123 -29.35 9.79 14.93
C ALA A 123 -30.62 8.92 15.04
N THR A 124 -31.55 9.12 14.11
CA THR A 124 -32.79 8.34 14.03
C THR A 124 -32.87 7.64 12.67
N ARG A 125 -33.73 6.62 12.58
CA ARG A 125 -33.94 5.86 11.34
C ARG A 125 -34.29 6.74 10.14
N ASN A 126 -35.03 7.83 10.37
CA ASN A 126 -35.60 8.67 9.32
C ASN A 126 -34.87 10.03 9.20
N ILE A 127 -33.63 10.15 9.71
CA ILE A 127 -32.88 11.42 9.75
C ILE A 127 -32.67 12.07 8.37
N TYR A 128 -32.72 11.28 7.29
CA TYR A 128 -32.56 11.72 5.90
C TYR A 128 -33.87 11.75 5.10
N LEU A 129 -35.02 11.69 5.79
CA LEU A 129 -36.33 11.78 5.15
C LEU A 129 -37.01 13.12 5.47
N ASP A 130 -37.70 13.68 4.49
CA ASP A 130 -38.55 14.85 4.67
C ASP A 130 -39.86 14.50 5.42
N LYS A 131 -40.70 15.51 5.66
CA LYS A 131 -42.00 15.33 6.33
C LYS A 131 -42.98 14.42 5.57
N ASN A 132 -42.78 14.24 4.26
CA ASN A 132 -43.61 13.40 3.40
C ASN A 132 -43.03 11.98 3.26
N GLY A 133 -41.87 11.70 3.86
CA GLY A 133 -41.16 10.42 3.76
C GLY A 133 -40.26 10.28 2.54
N ASN A 134 -40.01 11.35 1.78
CA ASN A 134 -39.09 11.33 0.64
C ASN A 134 -37.65 11.53 1.10
N VAL A 135 -36.69 11.03 0.32
CA VAL A 135 -35.26 11.27 0.56
C VAL A 135 -34.94 12.75 0.37
N ILE A 136 -34.17 13.30 1.30
CA ILE A 136 -33.64 14.67 1.18
C ILE A 136 -32.43 14.64 0.23
N GLU A 137 -32.55 15.34 -0.90
CA GLU A 137 -31.47 15.58 -1.86
C GLU A 137 -30.69 16.86 -1.49
N GLY A 138 -29.36 16.83 -1.60
CA GLY A 138 -28.50 17.98 -1.25
C GLY A 138 -28.34 18.22 0.26
N GLU A 139 -28.28 19.49 0.66
CA GLU A 139 -28.06 19.92 2.05
C GLU A 139 -29.07 19.29 3.02
N GLY A 140 -28.54 18.63 4.06
CA GLY A 140 -29.33 17.92 5.06
C GLY A 140 -29.64 16.47 4.70
N GLY A 141 -29.25 16.03 3.51
CA GLY A 141 -29.22 14.63 3.08
C GLY A 141 -28.06 13.84 3.69
N SER A 142 -27.81 12.65 3.13
CA SER A 142 -26.81 11.70 3.65
C SER A 142 -25.39 11.92 3.14
N ILE A 143 -25.20 12.89 2.23
CA ILE A 143 -23.91 13.19 1.59
C ILE A 143 -23.47 14.63 1.92
N GLU A 144 -24.42 15.56 2.02
CA GLU A 144 -24.15 16.98 2.19
C GLU A 144 -24.79 17.51 3.49
N GLY A 145 -24.07 18.40 4.17
CA GLY A 145 -24.49 19.01 5.42
C GLY A 145 -24.03 18.26 6.67
N TYR A 146 -24.29 18.88 7.83
CA TYR A 146 -23.77 18.42 9.13
C TYR A 146 -24.32 17.06 9.59
N ARG A 147 -25.47 16.63 9.05
CA ARG A 147 -26.12 15.35 9.39
C ARG A 147 -25.41 14.14 8.79
N ALA A 148 -24.72 14.33 7.66
CA ALA A 148 -23.99 13.28 6.96
C ALA A 148 -22.75 12.80 7.72
N ALA A 149 -22.24 13.60 8.67
CA ALA A 149 -21.03 13.27 9.43
C ALA A 149 -21.30 12.26 10.56
N GLY A 150 -20.58 11.14 10.53
CA GLY A 150 -20.47 10.23 11.68
C GLY A 150 -19.45 10.72 12.71
N VAL A 151 -19.45 10.10 13.89
CA VAL A 151 -18.45 10.36 14.94
C VAL A 151 -17.08 9.84 14.46
N PRO A 152 -16.05 10.69 14.30
CA PRO A 152 -14.76 10.28 13.74
C PRO A 152 -14.02 9.24 14.59
N GLY A 153 -13.44 8.24 13.93
CA GLY A 153 -12.73 7.12 14.56
C GLY A 153 -11.21 7.10 14.30
N THR A 154 -10.72 7.72 13.23
CA THR A 154 -9.33 7.58 12.76
C THR A 154 -8.28 7.85 13.85
N VAL A 155 -8.38 8.97 14.57
CA VAL A 155 -7.40 9.33 15.62
C VAL A 155 -7.37 8.28 16.74
N ARG A 156 -8.54 7.81 17.19
CA ARG A 156 -8.66 6.78 18.22
C ARG A 156 -8.13 5.42 17.72
N GLY A 157 -8.38 5.08 16.46
CA GLY A 157 -7.82 3.88 15.83
C GLY A 157 -6.31 3.89 15.79
N MET A 158 -5.69 5.02 15.42
CA MET A 158 -4.23 5.18 15.41
C MET A 158 -3.64 5.12 16.82
N GLU A 159 -4.28 5.73 17.81
CA GLU A 159 -3.88 5.64 19.22
C GLU A 159 -3.91 4.18 19.71
N LEU A 160 -4.99 3.45 19.43
CA LEU A 160 -5.14 2.05 19.81
C LEU A 160 -4.07 1.16 19.14
N ALA A 161 -3.80 1.39 17.85
CA ALA A 161 -2.75 0.71 17.10
C ALA A 161 -1.37 0.97 17.71
N LEU A 162 -1.08 2.25 18.02
CA LEU A 162 0.18 2.65 18.64
C LEU A 162 0.35 2.00 20.01
N LYS A 163 -0.69 2.04 20.85
CA LYS A 163 -0.66 1.47 22.20
C LYS A 163 -0.36 -0.02 22.19
N ASN A 164 -1.05 -0.77 21.34
CA ASN A 164 -1.00 -2.24 21.37
C ASN A 164 0.11 -2.84 20.49
N TYR A 165 0.49 -2.17 19.41
CA TYR A 165 1.38 -2.72 18.38
C TYR A 165 2.51 -1.78 17.95
N GLY A 166 2.53 -0.54 18.43
CA GLY A 166 3.65 0.38 18.21
C GLY A 166 4.93 -0.09 18.88
N SER A 167 6.08 0.38 18.40
CA SER A 167 7.37 0.00 18.97
C SER A 167 7.67 0.67 20.31
N HIS A 168 6.98 1.78 20.63
CA HIS A 168 7.18 2.67 21.80
C HIS A 168 8.62 3.21 21.99
N ARG A 169 9.61 2.70 21.25
CA ARG A 169 11.03 2.98 21.44
C ARG A 169 11.45 4.36 20.96
N ARG A 170 10.71 4.99 20.04
CA ARG A 170 11.01 6.34 19.53
C ARG A 170 9.80 7.14 19.06
N THR A 171 8.58 6.61 19.12
CA THR A 171 7.37 7.40 18.89
C THR A 171 7.21 8.52 19.93
N ARG A 172 7.86 8.39 21.10
CA ARG A 172 7.90 9.41 22.16
C ARG A 172 9.11 10.35 22.12
N ALA A 173 10.21 9.97 21.47
CA ALA A 173 11.32 10.91 21.17
C ALA A 173 11.03 11.73 19.90
N ALA A 174 10.17 11.21 19.01
CA ALA A 174 9.48 11.99 17.98
C ALA A 174 8.27 12.78 18.54
N ALA A 175 7.69 12.37 19.66
CA ALA A 175 6.66 13.14 20.40
C ALA A 175 7.22 13.94 21.60
N GLY A 176 8.54 14.01 21.72
CA GLY A 176 9.27 14.73 22.76
C GLY A 176 9.78 16.04 22.18
N GLY A 177 8.91 17.05 22.18
CA GLY A 177 9.26 18.44 21.89
C GLY A 177 8.82 18.94 20.52
N GLU A 178 8.81 18.12 19.47
CA GLU A 178 8.68 18.64 18.12
C GLU A 178 7.98 17.67 17.14
N TRP A 179 6.72 17.93 16.81
CA TRP A 179 5.99 17.37 15.65
C TRP A 179 6.58 17.88 14.31
N PHE A 180 7.91 17.91 14.15
CA PHE A 180 8.62 18.68 13.13
C PHE A 180 8.78 18.01 11.76
N TYR A 181 8.22 16.83 11.52
CA TYR A 181 8.26 16.23 10.18
C TYR A 181 7.02 16.54 9.31
N GLY A 182 5.85 16.77 9.91
CA GLY A 182 4.64 17.14 9.16
C GLY A 182 4.70 18.58 8.63
N ASN A 183 5.15 19.53 9.45
CA ASN A 183 5.15 20.96 9.11
C ASN A 183 6.24 21.33 8.08
N GLN A 184 7.43 20.75 8.19
CA GLN A 184 8.55 21.06 7.29
C GLN A 184 8.33 20.48 5.87
N TYR A 185 7.72 19.29 5.75
CA TYR A 185 7.40 18.70 4.45
C TYR A 185 6.11 19.26 3.82
N ALA A 186 5.09 19.56 4.63
CA ALA A 186 3.87 20.20 4.13
C ALA A 186 4.17 21.60 3.57
N ARG A 187 5.01 22.40 4.24
CA ARG A 187 5.33 23.75 3.75
C ARG A 187 6.18 23.78 2.47
N ALA A 188 7.11 22.83 2.30
CA ALA A 188 8.10 22.91 1.23
C ALA A 188 7.63 22.44 -0.17
N ARG A 189 6.52 21.70 -0.28
CA ARG A 189 6.08 21.12 -1.58
C ARG A 189 4.59 21.19 -1.91
N PHE A 190 3.73 21.73 -1.05
CA PHE A 190 2.28 21.80 -1.29
C PHE A 190 1.89 22.51 -2.60
N ALA A 191 2.71 23.46 -3.05
CA ALA A 191 2.38 24.31 -4.20
C ALA A 191 2.43 23.62 -5.58
N ARG A 192 2.82 22.34 -5.71
CA ARG A 192 3.06 21.70 -7.04
C ARG A 192 2.47 20.30 -7.22
N GLN A 193 1.29 20.01 -6.67
CA GLN A 193 0.64 18.70 -6.86
C GLN A 193 -0.54 18.77 -7.85
N PRO A 194 -0.35 18.42 -9.14
CA PRO A 194 -1.39 18.54 -10.17
C PRO A 194 -2.62 17.66 -9.90
N ARG A 195 -2.47 16.53 -9.18
CA ARG A 195 -3.59 15.63 -8.84
C ARG A 195 -4.58 16.25 -7.85
N ILE A 196 -4.09 17.01 -6.86
CA ILE A 196 -4.96 17.68 -5.89
C ILE A 196 -5.75 18.77 -6.61
N SER A 197 -5.09 19.59 -7.43
CA SER A 197 -5.74 20.64 -8.22
C SER A 197 -6.79 20.09 -9.19
N LEU A 198 -6.56 18.91 -9.79
CA LEU A 198 -7.53 18.31 -10.71
C LEU A 198 -8.78 17.76 -9.99
N LYS A 199 -8.59 17.19 -8.79
CA LYS A 199 -9.69 16.68 -7.96
C LYS A 199 -10.52 17.85 -7.41
N VAL A 200 -9.85 18.85 -6.83
CA VAL A 200 -10.50 20.08 -6.34
C VAL A 200 -11.28 20.76 -7.46
N ARG A 201 -10.73 20.91 -8.68
CA ARG A 201 -11.48 21.48 -9.81
C ARG A 201 -12.72 20.68 -10.19
N ARG A 202 -12.66 19.35 -10.16
CA ARG A 202 -13.84 18.50 -10.44
C ARG A 202 -14.90 18.69 -9.37
N ASP A 203 -14.50 18.68 -8.10
CA ASP A 203 -15.41 18.85 -6.98
C ASP A 203 -15.98 20.30 -6.96
N GLU A 204 -15.20 21.33 -7.30
CA GLU A 204 -15.67 22.71 -7.52
C GLU A 204 -16.65 22.81 -8.68
N THR A 205 -16.46 22.03 -9.75
CA THR A 205 -17.40 22.00 -10.88
C THR A 205 -18.74 21.40 -10.44
N ASP A 206 -18.70 20.33 -9.64
CA ASP A 206 -19.88 19.67 -9.06
C ASP A 206 -20.63 20.61 -8.09
N LEU A 207 -19.91 21.26 -7.19
CA LEU A 207 -20.44 22.27 -6.27
C LEU A 207 -20.98 23.52 -7.00
N SER A 208 -20.35 23.92 -8.11
CA SER A 208 -20.82 25.04 -8.94
C SER A 208 -22.09 24.69 -9.71
N GLN A 209 -22.24 23.44 -10.15
CA GLN A 209 -23.46 22.94 -10.79
C GLN A 209 -24.59 22.85 -9.77
N GLN A 210 -24.34 22.34 -8.56
CA GLN A 210 -25.34 22.33 -7.48
C GLN A 210 -25.81 23.73 -7.08
N ARG A 211 -24.92 24.74 -7.09
CA ARG A 211 -25.29 26.15 -6.82
C ARG A 211 -26.16 26.81 -7.89
N GLN A 212 -26.20 26.30 -9.13
CA GLN A 212 -27.06 26.84 -10.19
C GLN A 212 -28.50 26.27 -10.16
N VAL A 213 -28.77 25.29 -9.29
CA VAL A 213 -30.10 24.66 -9.13
C VAL A 213 -30.82 25.13 -7.84
N LEU A 214 -30.22 26.06 -7.10
CA LEU A 214 -30.84 26.78 -5.97
C LEU A 214 -31.30 28.17 -6.42
#